data_AF-A0A3D9GMD9-F1
#
_entry.id   AF-A0A3D9GMD9-F1
#
_cell.length_a   1.000
_cell.length_b   1.000
_cell.length_c   1.000
_cell.angle_alpha   90.00
_cell.angle_beta   90.00
_cell.angle_gamma   90.00
#
_symmetry.space_group_name_H-M   'P 1'
#
loop_
_entity.id
_entity.type
_entity.pdbx_description
1 polymer ?
#
loop_
_entity_poly.entity_id
_entity_poly.type
_entity_poly.pdbx_seq_one_letter_code
_entity_poly.pdbx_strand_id
1 'polypeptide(L)'
;MWPSIRSFLAIPDHLTGKNVNIAVIDGIFPHHPDIASNKRRDTYLVRTSDSQAVPELLAADQGPWDRGHHGLMSAAAAAGSGELSEGEYAGAAPEAHLFLLEAGALHTPKDLEEKIGGALLWLKANWRQYRIRGAVLTVSASRDTGLLPWQADPVRRLCEELAGEGLMLVSACGNTRELISNAPAAAPSVLSVGGVIVPKDGKAEHALPYPNSRGVTFENKWTPEILAPAANIMLPTPFQSREEFLNHFTASSDSLPWGYARTEGTSFAAPMILGAAACIWEARPNWSSRQVKSALLATSRASLPIWNKLQAGVVDVYAAVNFDHGIEQIQGEGAYACWQRWKRKGLADRLQALQSGDTDKVMKSLLSFYSDAALIELKQPLYKWLQHPDEKVRCVSALLLSEHPEWYTTKLVREVLRDPSPHVRMAGVYAIQRHPEWWDEITEELVPLLGDPSLDIRYWAVRLAANINDPLFVRPLIAGLAEEANHQRASTFGERCNALERITGVQFPPIPEWREGQGTYSERSTEARLSMTRRWENWLKTQGDQHK
;
A
#
# COMPACT_ATOMS: atom_id res chain seq x y z
N MET A 1 -5.75 -13.61 -27.86
CA MET A 1 -4.70 -13.84 -26.85
C MET A 1 -4.55 -12.56 -26.06
N TRP A 2 -4.41 -12.64 -24.74
CA TRP A 2 -4.20 -11.45 -23.91
C TRP A 2 -2.74 -10.96 -24.06
N PRO A 3 -2.47 -9.66 -24.02
CA PRO A 3 -1.11 -9.14 -24.18
C PRO A 3 -0.25 -9.50 -22.95
N SER A 4 1.01 -9.90 -23.17
CA SER A 4 1.97 -10.07 -22.08
C SER A 4 2.32 -8.72 -21.44
N ILE A 5 2.88 -8.76 -20.22
CA ILE A 5 3.35 -7.56 -19.49
C ILE A 5 4.29 -6.73 -20.39
N ARG A 6 5.29 -7.39 -20.98
CA ARG A 6 6.31 -6.74 -21.82
C ARG A 6 5.71 -6.13 -23.08
N SER A 7 4.76 -6.82 -23.71
CA SER A 7 4.07 -6.32 -24.92
C SER A 7 3.23 -5.08 -24.61
N PHE A 8 2.38 -5.13 -23.57
CA PHE A 8 1.52 -4.00 -23.22
C PHE A 8 2.32 -2.76 -22.79
N LEU A 9 3.41 -2.96 -22.03
CA LEU A 9 4.31 -1.89 -21.60
C LEU A 9 5.32 -1.46 -22.67
N ALA A 10 5.31 -2.11 -23.85
CA ALA A 10 6.27 -1.89 -24.92
C ALA A 10 7.73 -1.90 -24.45
N ILE A 11 8.08 -2.83 -23.55
CA ILE A 11 9.46 -2.98 -23.06
C ILE A 11 10.30 -3.53 -24.21
N PRO A 12 11.39 -2.87 -24.62
CA PRO A 12 12.26 -3.36 -25.69
C PRO A 12 12.77 -4.78 -25.40
N ASP A 13 12.73 -5.67 -26.40
CA ASP A 13 13.08 -7.10 -26.22
C ASP A 13 14.48 -7.33 -25.67
N HIS A 14 15.43 -6.46 -26.02
CA HIS A 14 16.82 -6.54 -25.55
C HIS A 14 17.02 -6.04 -24.11
N LEU A 15 16.02 -5.40 -23.50
CA LEU A 15 16.08 -4.95 -22.10
C LEU A 15 15.33 -5.96 -21.23
N THR A 16 16.10 -6.79 -20.54
CA THR A 16 15.62 -7.91 -19.73
C THR A 16 15.89 -7.70 -18.24
N GLY A 17 16.55 -6.59 -17.86
CA GLY A 17 17.03 -6.32 -16.50
C GLY A 17 18.32 -7.06 -16.17
N LYS A 18 19.04 -7.55 -17.18
CA LYS A 18 20.22 -8.38 -17.02
C LYS A 18 21.27 -7.71 -16.14
N ASN A 19 21.86 -8.49 -15.22
CA ASN A 19 22.87 -8.04 -14.25
C ASN A 19 22.40 -6.94 -13.28
N VAL A 20 21.08 -6.78 -13.09
CA VAL A 20 20.51 -5.85 -12.12
C VAL A 20 19.87 -6.62 -10.97
N ASN A 21 20.19 -6.22 -9.75
CA ASN A 21 19.67 -6.83 -8.53
C ASN A 21 18.49 -6.00 -8.01
N ILE A 22 17.32 -6.62 -7.85
CA ILE A 22 16.12 -6.00 -7.29
C ILE A 22 15.53 -6.87 -6.18
N ALA A 23 14.84 -6.24 -5.22
CA ALA A 23 14.23 -6.94 -4.09
C ALA A 23 12.70 -6.88 -4.13
N VAL A 24 12.05 -7.99 -3.77
CA VAL A 24 10.59 -8.08 -3.61
C VAL A 24 10.32 -8.49 -2.17
N ILE A 25 9.55 -7.68 -1.44
CA ILE A 25 9.17 -7.96 -0.04
C ILE A 25 7.73 -8.46 -0.02
N ASP A 26 7.52 -9.69 0.44
CA ASP A 26 6.20 -10.32 0.55
C ASP A 26 6.17 -11.31 1.73
N GLY A 27 5.00 -11.92 1.97
CA GLY A 27 4.80 -12.87 3.07
C GLY A 27 5.57 -14.18 2.87
N ILE A 28 5.27 -14.92 1.80
CA ILE A 28 5.87 -16.25 1.52
C ILE A 28 6.16 -16.36 0.02
N PHE A 29 7.30 -16.97 -0.34
CA PHE A 29 7.65 -17.26 -1.73
C PHE A 29 7.81 -18.78 -1.96
N PRO A 30 7.03 -19.39 -2.88
CA PRO A 30 7.18 -20.80 -3.20
C PRO A 30 8.41 -21.04 -4.10
N HIS A 31 8.93 -22.27 -4.09
CA HIS A 31 10.01 -22.75 -4.96
C HIS A 31 9.54 -23.00 -6.42
N HIS A 32 8.84 -22.03 -7.01
CA HIS A 32 8.19 -22.15 -8.31
C HIS A 32 9.16 -21.83 -9.48
N PRO A 33 9.13 -22.58 -10.60
CA PRO A 33 10.03 -22.41 -11.75
C PRO A 33 10.13 -20.98 -12.31
N ASP A 34 8.99 -20.28 -12.40
CA ASP A 34 8.96 -18.89 -12.89
C ASP A 34 9.80 -17.90 -12.08
N ILE A 35 10.00 -18.14 -10.78
CA ILE A 35 10.69 -17.20 -9.89
C ILE A 35 12.01 -17.76 -9.35
N ALA A 36 12.21 -19.08 -9.40
CA ALA A 36 13.46 -19.72 -9.03
C ALA A 36 14.63 -19.32 -9.93
N SER A 37 15.84 -19.64 -9.47
CA SER A 37 17.08 -19.47 -10.23
C SER A 37 17.07 -20.32 -11.49
N ASN A 38 17.64 -19.81 -12.56
CA ASN A 38 17.75 -20.51 -13.83
C ASN A 38 19.06 -20.13 -14.55
N LYS A 39 19.24 -20.55 -15.80
CA LYS A 39 20.49 -20.31 -16.55
C LYS A 39 20.76 -18.82 -16.86
N ARG A 40 19.75 -17.96 -16.74
CA ARG A 40 19.82 -16.54 -17.13
C ARG A 40 19.96 -15.59 -15.93
N ARG A 41 19.49 -16.00 -14.75
CA ARG A 41 19.57 -15.21 -13.51
C ARG A 41 19.59 -16.09 -12.26
N ASP A 42 20.16 -15.53 -11.21
CA ASP A 42 20.04 -16.05 -9.85
C ASP A 42 18.87 -15.40 -9.12
N THR A 43 18.12 -16.20 -8.37
CA THR A 43 17.14 -15.73 -7.39
C THR A 43 17.57 -16.16 -6.00
N TYR A 44 17.56 -15.24 -5.05
CA TYR A 44 17.87 -15.51 -3.66
C TYR A 44 16.64 -15.35 -2.78
N LEU A 45 16.39 -16.31 -1.89
CA LEU A 45 15.43 -16.21 -0.81
C LEU A 45 16.13 -15.68 0.45
N VAL A 46 15.53 -14.70 1.12
CA VAL A 46 16.00 -14.10 2.36
C VAL A 46 14.87 -14.17 3.38
N ARG A 47 15.01 -15.03 4.40
CA ARG A 47 13.99 -15.18 5.45
C ARG A 47 14.18 -14.12 6.52
N THR A 48 13.53 -12.97 6.38
CA THR A 48 13.81 -11.79 7.22
C THR A 48 13.26 -11.91 8.65
N SER A 49 12.50 -12.97 8.94
CA SER A 49 12.16 -13.38 10.31
C SER A 49 13.36 -13.88 11.11
N ASP A 50 14.43 -14.29 10.44
CA ASP A 50 15.61 -14.88 11.07
C ASP A 50 16.61 -13.79 11.46
N SER A 51 17.17 -13.89 12.66
CA SER A 51 18.07 -12.86 13.22
C SER A 51 19.40 -12.70 12.47
N GLN A 52 19.78 -13.69 11.66
CA GLN A 52 20.98 -13.67 10.81
C GLN A 52 20.63 -14.10 9.37
N ALA A 53 19.51 -13.60 8.84
CA ALA A 53 19.08 -13.92 7.49
C ALA A 53 20.18 -13.59 6.45
N VAL A 54 20.57 -14.61 5.68
CA VAL A 54 21.48 -14.48 4.54
C VAL A 54 20.77 -14.93 3.26
N PRO A 55 21.12 -14.39 2.08
CA PRO A 55 20.52 -14.81 0.82
C PRO A 55 20.90 -16.26 0.48
N GLU A 56 19.90 -17.10 0.24
CA GLU A 56 20.03 -18.49 -0.18
C GLU A 56 19.55 -18.65 -1.61
N LEU A 57 20.27 -19.38 -2.46
CA LEU A 57 19.84 -19.60 -3.84
C LEU A 57 18.52 -20.38 -3.88
N LEU A 58 17.50 -19.81 -4.50
CA LEU A 58 16.18 -20.45 -4.66
C LEU A 58 16.23 -21.38 -5.86
N ALA A 59 16.15 -22.69 -5.62
CA ALA A 59 15.97 -23.71 -6.66
C ALA A 59 14.49 -24.08 -6.80
N ALA A 60 14.06 -24.40 -8.02
CA ALA A 60 12.70 -24.87 -8.28
C ALA A 60 12.50 -26.30 -7.72
N ASP A 61 11.30 -26.58 -7.20
CA ASP A 61 10.86 -27.95 -6.90
C ASP A 61 9.68 -28.36 -7.80
N GLN A 62 8.95 -29.42 -7.46
CA GLN A 62 7.83 -29.94 -8.27
C GLN A 62 6.45 -29.51 -7.75
N GLY A 63 6.38 -28.64 -6.75
CA GLY A 63 5.13 -28.22 -6.13
C GLY A 63 4.58 -29.19 -5.09
N PRO A 64 3.33 -28.97 -4.63
CA PRO A 64 2.26 -28.30 -5.37
C PRO A 64 2.13 -26.77 -5.15
N TRP A 65 3.07 -26.12 -4.45
CA TRP A 65 3.09 -24.66 -4.20
C TRP A 65 1.75 -24.13 -3.66
N ASP A 66 1.24 -24.77 -2.62
CA ASP A 66 -0.05 -24.48 -1.97
C ASP A 66 -0.09 -23.16 -1.19
N ARG A 67 1.06 -22.46 -1.08
CA ARG A 67 1.22 -21.23 -0.31
C ARG A 67 2.02 -20.18 -1.09
N GLY A 68 1.90 -18.93 -0.64
CA GLY A 68 2.71 -17.83 -1.17
C GLY A 68 2.30 -17.39 -2.58
N HIS A 69 1.04 -17.59 -2.98
CA HIS A 69 0.55 -17.21 -4.31
C HIS A 69 0.74 -15.71 -4.58
N HIS A 70 0.50 -14.84 -3.58
CA HIS A 70 0.73 -13.40 -3.71
C HIS A 70 2.21 -13.05 -3.94
N GLY A 71 3.13 -13.67 -3.19
CA GLY A 71 4.58 -13.50 -3.38
C GLY A 71 5.06 -14.03 -4.73
N LEU A 72 4.54 -15.20 -5.15
CA LEU A 72 4.79 -15.77 -6.49
C LEU A 72 4.38 -14.80 -7.60
N MET A 73 3.13 -14.36 -7.58
CA MET A 73 2.60 -13.44 -8.59
C MET A 73 3.35 -12.09 -8.60
N SER A 74 3.71 -11.58 -7.41
CA SER A 74 4.48 -10.35 -7.26
C SER A 74 5.90 -10.47 -7.84
N ALA A 75 6.63 -11.52 -7.48
CA ALA A 75 7.96 -11.78 -8.02
C ALA A 75 7.93 -12.07 -9.53
N ALA A 76 6.90 -12.79 -9.99
CA ALA A 76 6.69 -13.06 -11.41
C ALA A 76 6.39 -11.79 -12.21
N ALA A 77 5.58 -10.87 -11.68
CA ALA A 77 5.28 -9.59 -12.33
C ALA A 77 6.54 -8.72 -12.49
N ALA A 78 7.43 -8.70 -11.48
CA ALA A 78 8.72 -8.01 -11.58
C ALA A 78 9.68 -8.68 -12.57
N ALA A 79 9.98 -9.96 -12.38
CA ALA A 79 11.09 -10.64 -13.06
C ALA A 79 10.85 -12.14 -13.31
N GLY A 80 9.61 -12.59 -13.40
CA GLY A 80 9.29 -13.98 -13.74
C GLY A 80 9.91 -14.39 -15.07
N SER A 81 10.48 -15.59 -15.15
CA SER A 81 11.03 -16.12 -16.41
C SER A 81 9.96 -16.52 -17.42
N GLY A 82 8.73 -16.74 -16.95
CA GLY A 82 7.65 -17.32 -17.75
C GLY A 82 7.89 -18.79 -18.09
N GLU A 83 8.64 -19.54 -17.27
CA GLU A 83 9.11 -20.90 -17.58
C GLU A 83 7.95 -21.83 -17.99
N LEU A 84 6.84 -21.80 -17.27
CA LEU A 84 5.66 -22.65 -17.57
C LEU A 84 4.90 -22.23 -18.83
N SER A 85 5.23 -21.07 -19.41
CA SER A 85 4.66 -20.54 -20.66
C SER A 85 5.70 -20.39 -21.78
N GLU A 86 6.85 -21.06 -21.67
CA GLU A 86 7.97 -20.94 -22.62
C GLU A 86 8.44 -19.49 -22.83
N GLY A 87 8.25 -18.64 -21.81
CA GLY A 87 8.60 -17.22 -21.81
C GLY A 87 7.51 -16.27 -22.31
N GLU A 88 6.35 -16.76 -22.77
CA GLU A 88 5.25 -15.92 -23.27
C GLU A 88 4.76 -14.92 -22.21
N TYR A 89 4.58 -15.39 -20.97
CA TYR A 89 4.12 -14.60 -19.83
C TYR A 89 5.26 -14.28 -18.86
N ALA A 90 6.42 -13.89 -19.40
CA ALA A 90 7.53 -13.35 -18.62
C ALA A 90 7.16 -12.01 -17.95
N GLY A 91 7.81 -11.75 -16.81
CA GLY A 91 7.70 -10.49 -16.07
C GLY A 91 8.33 -9.31 -16.81
N ALA A 92 8.30 -8.13 -16.18
CA ALA A 92 8.86 -6.91 -16.77
C ALA A 92 10.37 -7.03 -17.05
N ALA A 93 11.13 -7.70 -16.17
CA ALA A 93 12.59 -7.87 -16.28
C ALA A 93 13.03 -9.34 -16.03
N PRO A 94 12.82 -10.25 -16.99
CA PRO A 94 13.02 -11.69 -16.78
C PRO A 94 14.46 -12.14 -16.51
N GLU A 95 15.48 -11.28 -16.65
CA GLU A 95 16.89 -11.61 -16.36
C GLU A 95 17.46 -10.78 -15.21
N ALA A 96 16.62 -10.01 -14.49
CA ALA A 96 17.03 -9.35 -13.26
C ALA A 96 17.19 -10.36 -12.12
N HIS A 97 18.28 -10.26 -11.36
CA HIS A 97 18.46 -11.05 -10.15
C HIS A 97 17.45 -10.64 -9.10
N LEU A 98 16.78 -11.63 -8.50
CA LEU A 98 15.74 -11.41 -7.50
C LEU A 98 16.29 -11.65 -6.09
N PHE A 99 16.01 -10.73 -5.18
CA PHE A 99 16.11 -10.93 -3.74
C PHE A 99 14.70 -10.96 -3.16
N LEU A 100 14.21 -12.16 -2.85
CA LEU A 100 12.89 -12.40 -2.29
C LEU A 100 12.97 -12.33 -0.77
N LEU A 101 12.55 -11.19 -0.21
CA LEU A 101 12.58 -10.93 1.23
C LEU A 101 11.28 -11.45 1.83
N GLU A 102 11.37 -12.66 2.38
CA GLU A 102 10.26 -13.39 2.97
C GLU A 102 10.02 -12.92 4.41
N ALA A 103 8.93 -12.20 4.61
CA ALA A 103 8.52 -11.68 5.91
C ALA A 103 7.82 -12.74 6.80
N GLY A 104 7.41 -13.87 6.21
CA GLY A 104 6.62 -14.92 6.84
C GLY A 104 5.11 -14.60 6.85
N ALA A 105 4.35 -15.37 7.63
CA ALA A 105 2.89 -15.21 7.67
C ALA A 105 2.44 -13.88 8.29
N LEU A 106 1.52 -13.16 7.65
CA LEU A 106 1.08 -11.82 8.01
C LEU A 106 -0.38 -11.85 8.50
N HIS A 107 -0.60 -12.16 9.79
CA HIS A 107 -1.94 -12.42 10.33
C HIS A 107 -2.60 -11.18 10.96
N THR A 108 -1.80 -10.31 11.57
CA THR A 108 -2.30 -9.12 12.27
C THR A 108 -1.66 -7.83 11.74
N PRO A 109 -2.28 -6.66 11.96
CA PRO A 109 -1.64 -5.37 11.65
C PRO A 109 -0.29 -5.19 12.35
N LYS A 110 -0.13 -5.76 13.56
CA LYS A 110 1.14 -5.74 14.29
C LYS A 110 2.19 -6.59 13.59
N ASP A 111 1.84 -7.81 13.17
CA ASP A 111 2.74 -8.68 12.40
C ASP A 111 3.21 -8.01 11.11
N LEU A 112 2.29 -7.32 10.41
CA LEU A 112 2.60 -6.55 9.21
C LEU A 112 3.67 -5.49 9.48
N GLU A 113 3.50 -4.67 10.52
CA GLU A 113 4.47 -3.64 10.87
C GLU A 113 5.83 -4.24 11.26
N GLU A 114 5.84 -5.22 12.15
CA GLU A 114 7.08 -5.83 12.67
C GLU A 114 7.86 -6.57 11.59
N LYS A 115 7.19 -7.37 10.77
CA LYS A 115 7.84 -8.23 9.77
C LYS A 115 8.27 -7.46 8.53
N ILE A 116 7.43 -6.53 8.04
CA ILE A 116 7.84 -5.63 6.95
C ILE A 116 8.92 -4.67 7.43
N GLY A 117 8.83 -4.17 8.67
CA GLY A 117 9.91 -3.41 9.30
C GLY A 117 11.21 -4.20 9.36
N GLY A 118 11.17 -5.48 9.74
CA GLY A 118 12.31 -6.39 9.72
C GLY A 118 12.94 -6.54 8.34
N ALA A 119 12.14 -6.69 7.28
CA ALA A 119 12.65 -6.76 5.91
C ALA A 119 13.33 -5.45 5.46
N LEU A 120 12.76 -4.30 5.81
CA LEU A 120 13.37 -2.99 5.54
C LEU A 120 14.68 -2.78 6.33
N LEU A 121 14.75 -3.25 7.58
CA LEU A 121 15.98 -3.22 8.38
C LEU A 121 17.06 -4.13 7.78
N TRP A 122 16.68 -5.32 7.28
CA TRP A 122 17.60 -6.17 6.55
C TRP A 122 18.14 -5.47 5.30
N LEU A 123 17.28 -4.82 4.51
CA LEU A 123 17.72 -4.02 3.37
C LEU A 123 18.69 -2.93 3.81
N LYS A 124 18.37 -2.18 4.87
CA LYS A 124 19.23 -1.11 5.39
C LYS A 124 20.65 -1.59 5.69
N ALA A 125 20.78 -2.78 6.28
CA ALA A 125 22.08 -3.38 6.57
C ALA A 125 22.81 -3.92 5.32
N ASN A 126 22.07 -4.40 4.30
CA ASN A 126 22.64 -5.31 3.29
C ASN A 126 22.54 -4.83 1.84
N TRP A 127 21.71 -3.83 1.52
CA TRP A 127 21.38 -3.49 0.12
C TRP A 127 22.61 -3.09 -0.69
N ARG A 128 23.57 -2.39 -0.07
CA ARG A 128 24.84 -2.00 -0.71
C ARG A 128 25.76 -3.19 -0.93
N GLN A 129 25.87 -4.08 0.04
CA GLN A 129 26.69 -5.30 -0.05
C GLN A 129 26.22 -6.18 -1.22
N TYR A 130 24.91 -6.37 -1.35
CA TYR A 130 24.32 -7.16 -2.43
C TYR A 130 23.96 -6.35 -3.68
N ARG A 131 24.37 -5.07 -3.74
CA ARG A 131 24.16 -4.17 -4.89
C ARG A 131 22.70 -4.08 -5.37
N ILE A 132 21.75 -4.20 -4.45
CA ILE A 132 20.31 -4.11 -4.73
C ILE A 132 20.00 -2.66 -5.14
N ARG A 133 19.41 -2.46 -6.32
CA ARG A 133 19.14 -1.13 -6.89
C ARG A 133 17.80 -0.56 -6.46
N GLY A 134 16.83 -1.43 -6.20
CA GLY A 134 15.53 -1.05 -5.68
C GLY A 134 14.80 -2.21 -5.03
N ALA A 135 13.80 -1.87 -4.23
CA ALA A 135 12.91 -2.82 -3.57
C ALA A 135 11.44 -2.44 -3.78
N VAL A 136 10.56 -3.43 -3.90
CA VAL A 136 9.11 -3.25 -3.95
C VAL A 136 8.45 -3.85 -2.71
N LEU A 137 7.53 -3.08 -2.14
CA LEU A 137 6.65 -3.52 -1.06
C LEU A 137 5.26 -3.79 -1.66
N THR A 138 4.86 -5.06 -1.69
CA THR A 138 3.60 -5.51 -2.28
C THR A 138 2.49 -5.72 -1.24
N VAL A 139 2.85 -5.70 0.03
CA VAL A 139 1.96 -5.76 1.19
C VAL A 139 2.00 -4.44 1.95
N SER A 140 0.83 -3.95 2.33
CA SER A 140 0.70 -2.69 3.07
C SER A 140 0.66 -2.93 4.58
N ALA A 141 1.55 -2.26 5.30
CA ALA A 141 1.47 -2.08 6.74
C ALA A 141 1.12 -0.62 7.00
N SER A 142 -0.15 -0.33 7.31
CA SER A 142 -0.64 1.04 7.48
C SER A 142 -1.16 1.29 8.90
N ARG A 143 -0.77 2.44 9.45
CA ARG A 143 -1.35 3.05 10.65
C ARG A 143 -2.45 4.07 10.36
N ASP A 144 -2.55 4.49 9.09
CA ASP A 144 -3.56 5.39 8.56
C ASP A 144 -3.66 5.19 7.04
N THR A 145 -4.33 6.11 6.34
CA THR A 145 -4.45 6.12 4.86
C THR A 145 -3.74 7.30 4.20
N GLY A 146 -2.69 7.86 4.82
CA GLY A 146 -1.96 9.01 4.30
C GLY A 146 -2.50 10.37 4.78
N LEU A 147 -3.41 10.40 5.75
CA LEU A 147 -3.87 11.62 6.42
C LEU A 147 -2.93 12.09 7.54
N LEU A 148 -2.00 11.27 7.98
CA LEU A 148 -1.03 11.54 9.03
C LEU A 148 0.38 11.69 8.44
N PRO A 149 1.25 12.49 9.07
CA PRO A 149 2.63 12.66 8.64
C PRO A 149 3.39 11.34 8.60
N TRP A 150 4.26 11.15 7.60
CA TRP A 150 5.06 9.93 7.47
C TRP A 150 5.94 9.64 8.70
N GLN A 151 6.29 10.64 9.50
CA GLN A 151 7.05 10.50 10.74
C GLN A 151 6.31 9.71 11.83
N ALA A 152 4.97 9.67 11.80
CA ALA A 152 4.16 8.93 12.76
C ALA A 152 4.19 7.40 12.53
N ASP A 153 4.76 6.97 11.40
CA ASP A 153 4.73 5.58 10.94
C ASP A 153 6.15 5.01 10.81
N PRO A 154 6.50 3.96 11.56
CA PRO A 154 7.84 3.39 11.55
C PRO A 154 8.21 2.80 10.19
N VAL A 155 7.27 2.20 9.45
CA VAL A 155 7.53 1.62 8.13
C VAL A 155 7.81 2.73 7.12
N ARG A 156 7.02 3.81 7.13
CA ARG A 156 7.28 4.97 6.27
C ARG A 156 8.61 5.66 6.59
N ARG A 157 8.99 5.76 7.88
CA ARG A 157 10.30 6.29 8.27
C ARG A 157 11.47 5.47 7.74
N LEU A 158 11.40 4.14 7.83
CA LEU A 158 12.41 3.24 7.25
C LEU A 158 12.46 3.39 5.73
N CYS A 159 11.31 3.54 5.07
CA CYS A 159 11.26 3.78 3.63
C CYS A 159 11.95 5.10 3.24
N GLU A 160 11.63 6.20 3.94
CA GLU A 160 12.22 7.50 3.70
C GLU A 160 13.74 7.51 3.96
N GLU A 161 14.21 6.78 4.98
CA GLU A 161 15.63 6.62 5.25
C GLU A 161 16.36 5.88 4.13
N LEU A 162 15.85 4.71 3.72
CA LEU A 162 16.40 3.91 2.62
C LEU A 162 16.43 4.69 1.29
N ALA A 163 15.36 5.44 1.00
CA ALA A 163 15.29 6.30 -0.17
C ALA A 163 16.29 7.47 -0.08
N GLY A 164 16.45 8.07 1.10
CA GLY A 164 17.47 9.09 1.39
C GLY A 164 18.89 8.57 1.18
N GLU A 165 19.12 7.29 1.47
CA GLU A 165 20.37 6.56 1.30
C GLU A 165 20.69 6.14 -0.15
N GLY A 166 19.70 6.22 -1.05
CA GLY A 166 19.85 5.98 -2.48
C GLY A 166 19.14 4.74 -3.02
N LEU A 167 18.48 3.93 -2.18
CA LEU A 167 17.71 2.77 -2.64
C LEU A 167 16.37 3.21 -3.26
N MET A 168 16.02 2.74 -4.44
CA MET A 168 14.68 3.01 -5.00
C MET A 168 13.64 2.17 -4.26
N LEU A 169 12.60 2.81 -3.73
CA LEU A 169 11.47 2.09 -3.15
C LEU A 169 10.22 2.30 -4.00
N VAL A 170 9.50 1.21 -4.24
CA VAL A 170 8.27 1.17 -5.02
C VAL A 170 7.18 0.51 -4.19
N SER A 171 5.95 1.03 -4.26
CA SER A 171 4.81 0.44 -3.54
C SER A 171 3.53 0.59 -4.31
N ALA A 172 2.66 -0.41 -4.20
CA ALA A 172 1.28 -0.33 -4.65
C ALA A 172 0.51 0.69 -3.81
N CYS A 173 -0.40 1.45 -4.43
CA CYS A 173 -1.23 2.41 -3.71
C CYS A 173 -2.35 1.77 -2.89
N GLY A 174 -2.75 0.55 -3.26
CA GLY A 174 -3.90 -0.16 -2.69
C GLY A 174 -5.04 -0.33 -3.70
N ASN A 175 -5.91 -1.32 -3.45
CA ASN A 175 -7.04 -1.66 -4.32
C ASN A 175 -8.37 -1.10 -3.78
N THR A 176 -8.30 0.00 -3.02
CA THR A 176 -9.43 0.54 -2.28
C THR A 176 -9.73 1.95 -2.76
N ARG A 177 -10.59 2.06 -3.78
CA ARG A 177 -10.90 3.34 -4.46
C ARG A 177 -11.45 4.45 -3.56
N GLU A 178 -11.94 4.10 -2.38
CA GLU A 178 -12.46 5.04 -1.39
C GLU A 178 -11.40 5.63 -0.45
N LEU A 179 -10.15 5.14 -0.49
CA LEU A 179 -9.06 5.60 0.39
C LEU A 179 -7.98 6.33 -0.42
N ILE A 180 -7.23 7.20 0.26
CA ILE A 180 -6.12 7.95 -0.34
C ILE A 180 -4.98 7.00 -0.75
N SER A 181 -4.32 6.38 0.23
CA SER A 181 -3.29 5.38 -0.02
C SER A 181 -2.91 4.65 1.25
N ASN A 182 -2.54 3.38 1.13
CA ASN A 182 -1.93 2.68 2.26
C ASN A 182 -0.43 3.01 2.37
N ALA A 183 0.15 2.89 3.57
CA ALA A 183 1.60 2.84 3.70
C ALA A 183 2.14 1.52 3.09
N PRO A 184 3.29 1.52 2.42
CA PRO A 184 4.33 2.56 2.34
C PRO A 184 4.19 3.56 1.16
N ALA A 185 3.22 3.39 0.26
CA ALA A 185 3.05 4.28 -0.91
C ALA A 185 2.80 5.75 -0.55
N ALA A 186 2.19 6.02 0.61
CA ALA A 186 2.00 7.36 1.14
C ALA A 186 3.30 8.08 1.56
N ALA A 187 4.44 7.38 1.68
CA ALA A 187 5.72 8.01 2.01
C ALA A 187 6.21 8.92 0.85
N PRO A 188 6.73 10.13 1.12
CA PRO A 188 7.09 11.11 0.09
C PRO A 188 8.02 10.59 -1.03
N SER A 189 9.04 9.82 -0.65
CA SER A 189 10.11 9.38 -1.54
C SER A 189 9.80 8.06 -2.25
N VAL A 190 8.93 7.22 -1.69
CA VAL A 190 8.49 5.95 -2.30
C VAL A 190 7.74 6.24 -3.61
N LEU A 191 8.05 5.53 -4.69
CA LEU A 191 7.29 5.61 -5.94
C LEU A 191 5.97 4.84 -5.80
N SER A 192 4.88 5.57 -5.79
CA SER A 192 3.52 5.07 -5.61
C SER A 192 2.89 4.65 -6.94
N VAL A 193 2.43 3.40 -7.02
CA VAL A 193 1.97 2.78 -8.27
C VAL A 193 0.48 2.47 -8.22
N GLY A 194 -0.25 2.99 -9.21
CA GLY A 194 -1.65 2.71 -9.47
C GLY A 194 -1.83 1.80 -10.67
N GLY A 195 -3.08 1.65 -11.10
CA GLY A 195 -3.45 0.59 -12.02
C GLY A 195 -4.26 1.02 -13.25
N VAL A 196 -4.07 0.28 -14.35
CA VAL A 196 -5.02 0.25 -15.47
C VAL A 196 -5.52 -1.18 -15.71
N ILE A 197 -6.73 -1.29 -16.24
CA ILE A 197 -7.34 -2.52 -16.71
C ILE A 197 -6.89 -2.71 -18.16
N VAL A 198 -6.11 -3.76 -18.41
CA VAL A 198 -5.58 -4.04 -19.74
C VAL A 198 -6.71 -4.50 -20.66
N PRO A 199 -6.91 -3.85 -21.84
CA PRO A 199 -7.91 -4.26 -22.79
C PRO A 199 -7.44 -5.47 -23.60
N LYS A 200 -8.39 -6.25 -24.13
CA LYS A 200 -8.09 -7.50 -24.85
C LYS A 200 -7.30 -7.29 -26.15
N ASP A 201 -7.40 -6.10 -26.74
CA ASP A 201 -6.65 -5.72 -27.95
C ASP A 201 -5.22 -5.22 -27.64
N GLY A 202 -4.85 -5.12 -26.35
CA GLY A 202 -3.54 -4.70 -25.89
C GLY A 202 -3.18 -3.25 -26.14
N LYS A 203 -4.13 -2.43 -26.56
CA LYS A 203 -3.91 -1.01 -26.86
C LYS A 203 -3.97 -0.19 -25.58
N ALA A 204 -2.87 0.48 -25.22
CA ALA A 204 -2.80 1.31 -24.02
C ALA A 204 -3.87 2.42 -24.05
N GLU A 205 -4.21 2.93 -25.24
CA GLU A 205 -5.23 3.96 -25.42
C GLU A 205 -6.67 3.51 -25.11
N HIS A 206 -6.90 2.21 -24.96
CA HIS A 206 -8.20 1.64 -24.60
C HIS A 206 -8.24 1.18 -23.13
N ALA A 207 -7.14 1.32 -22.38
CA ALA A 207 -7.08 0.85 -21.01
C ALA A 207 -7.96 1.71 -20.08
N LEU A 208 -8.76 1.06 -19.25
CA LEU A 208 -9.62 1.74 -18.28
C LEU A 208 -8.86 1.95 -16.96
N PRO A 209 -9.20 2.97 -16.16
CA PRO A 209 -8.63 3.11 -14.82
C PRO A 209 -9.02 1.93 -13.94
N TYR A 210 -8.05 1.34 -13.23
CA TYR A 210 -8.33 0.35 -12.19
C TYR A 210 -8.85 1.05 -10.92
N PRO A 211 -9.76 0.43 -10.13
CA PRO A 211 -10.26 0.99 -8.88
C PRO A 211 -9.22 0.98 -7.73
N ASN A 212 -8.05 1.59 -7.94
CA ASN A 212 -7.03 1.74 -6.91
C ASN A 212 -7.34 2.88 -5.93
N SER A 213 -6.70 2.83 -4.76
CA SER A 213 -6.63 3.95 -3.81
C SER A 213 -5.97 5.16 -4.45
N ARG A 214 -6.52 6.35 -4.19
CA ARG A 214 -6.04 7.60 -4.76
C ARG A 214 -6.38 8.82 -3.91
N GLY A 215 -5.50 9.80 -3.90
CA GLY A 215 -5.74 11.08 -3.24
C GLY A 215 -4.46 11.85 -2.95
N VAL A 216 -4.57 12.82 -2.04
CA VAL A 216 -3.43 13.66 -1.61
C VAL A 216 -3.05 13.31 -0.19
N THR A 217 -1.78 12.98 0.05
CA THR A 217 -1.25 12.67 1.38
C THR A 217 -1.10 13.93 2.24
N PHE A 218 -0.79 13.73 3.52
CA PHE A 218 -0.44 14.79 4.47
C PHE A 218 0.69 15.70 3.94
N GLU A 219 1.66 15.18 3.22
CA GLU A 219 2.78 15.93 2.62
C GLU A 219 2.44 16.57 1.28
N ASN A 220 1.16 16.58 0.89
CA ASN A 220 0.68 17.07 -0.41
C ASN A 220 1.20 16.27 -1.61
N LYS A 221 1.56 15.00 -1.41
CA LYS A 221 1.90 14.10 -2.51
C LYS A 221 0.63 13.50 -3.08
N TRP A 222 0.49 13.53 -4.40
CA TRP A 222 -0.57 12.78 -5.08
C TRP A 222 -0.21 11.29 -5.17
N THR A 223 -1.18 10.41 -4.90
CA THR A 223 -1.09 8.97 -5.13
C THR A 223 -2.22 8.52 -6.06
N PRO A 224 -1.96 7.71 -7.09
CA PRO A 224 -0.66 7.19 -7.54
C PRO A 224 0.18 8.22 -8.32
N GLU A 225 1.50 8.07 -8.30
CA GLU A 225 2.42 8.87 -9.14
C GLU A 225 2.60 8.30 -10.56
N ILE A 226 2.47 6.97 -10.72
CA ILE A 226 2.60 6.28 -12.00
C ILE A 226 1.63 5.11 -12.11
N LEU A 227 1.25 4.73 -13.34
CA LEU A 227 0.35 3.62 -13.61
C LEU A 227 1.07 2.46 -14.30
N ALA A 228 0.65 1.25 -13.97
CA ALA A 228 1.01 0.01 -14.66
C ALA A 228 -0.24 -0.90 -14.78
N PRO A 229 -0.19 -2.00 -15.55
CA PRO A 229 -1.22 -3.02 -15.53
C PRO A 229 -1.56 -3.46 -14.10
N ALA A 230 -2.84 -3.39 -13.75
CA ALA A 230 -3.37 -3.86 -12.46
C ALA A 230 -4.59 -4.78 -12.61
N ALA A 231 -5.08 -5.01 -13.83
CA ALA A 231 -6.06 -6.05 -14.09
C ALA A 231 -5.89 -6.58 -15.50
N ASN A 232 -6.37 -7.80 -15.68
CA ASN A 232 -6.18 -8.58 -16.89
C ASN A 232 -4.71 -8.94 -17.17
N ILE A 233 -3.98 -9.30 -16.11
CA ILE A 233 -2.56 -9.67 -16.17
C ILE A 233 -2.44 -11.19 -16.03
N MET A 234 -1.65 -11.82 -16.89
CA MET A 234 -1.38 -13.25 -16.83
C MET A 234 -0.20 -13.48 -15.89
N LEU A 235 -0.44 -14.18 -14.79
CA LEU A 235 0.57 -14.52 -13.79
C LEU A 235 0.47 -16.00 -13.42
N PRO A 236 1.57 -16.61 -12.95
CA PRO A 236 1.56 -17.99 -12.51
C PRO A 236 0.57 -18.17 -11.36
N THR A 237 -0.29 -19.19 -11.48
CA THR A 237 -1.36 -19.56 -10.55
C THR A 237 -1.30 -21.08 -10.38
N PRO A 238 -0.74 -21.59 -9.27
CA PRO A 238 -0.53 -23.02 -9.08
C PRO A 238 -1.84 -23.72 -8.67
N PHE A 239 -2.62 -24.13 -9.66
CA PHE A 239 -3.83 -24.92 -9.46
C PHE A 239 -3.49 -26.30 -8.88
N GLN A 240 -4.16 -26.67 -7.79
CA GLN A 240 -3.99 -27.95 -7.09
C GLN A 240 -4.74 -29.09 -7.79
N SER A 241 -5.74 -28.75 -8.61
CA SER A 241 -6.54 -29.74 -9.34
C SER A 241 -7.13 -29.17 -10.62
N ARG A 242 -7.57 -30.06 -11.51
CA ARG A 242 -8.34 -29.67 -12.71
C ARG A 242 -9.66 -29.01 -12.34
N GLU A 243 -10.28 -29.43 -11.24
CA GLU A 243 -11.53 -28.86 -10.75
C GLU A 243 -11.34 -27.40 -10.33
N GLU A 244 -10.28 -27.10 -9.58
CA GLU A 244 -9.93 -25.73 -9.20
C GLU A 244 -9.74 -24.84 -10.43
N PHE A 245 -9.00 -25.33 -11.42
CA PHE A 245 -8.82 -24.64 -12.70
C PHE A 245 -10.16 -24.34 -13.42
N LEU A 246 -11.07 -25.33 -13.45
CA LEU A 246 -12.37 -25.18 -14.12
C LEU A 246 -13.30 -24.21 -13.37
N ASN A 247 -13.21 -24.18 -12.04
CA ASN A 247 -14.01 -23.31 -11.17
C ASN A 247 -13.44 -21.89 -11.05
N HIS A 248 -12.18 -21.66 -11.43
CA HIS A 248 -11.57 -20.34 -11.49
C HIS A 248 -12.26 -19.48 -12.55
N PHE A 249 -12.64 -18.25 -12.17
CA PHE A 249 -13.49 -17.36 -12.96
C PHE A 249 -12.91 -17.00 -14.34
N THR A 250 -11.58 -16.93 -14.44
CA THR A 250 -10.89 -16.52 -15.67
C THR A 250 -10.16 -17.66 -16.39
N ALA A 251 -9.66 -18.67 -15.66
CA ALA A 251 -8.64 -19.57 -16.19
C ALA A 251 -9.18 -20.48 -17.31
N SER A 252 -10.39 -20.99 -17.13
CA SER A 252 -11.05 -21.87 -18.09
C SER A 252 -11.54 -21.16 -19.36
N SER A 253 -11.68 -19.83 -19.33
CA SER A 253 -12.26 -19.05 -20.43
C SER A 253 -11.23 -18.39 -21.36
N ASP A 254 -9.99 -18.23 -20.89
CA ASP A 254 -8.96 -17.44 -21.58
C ASP A 254 -7.99 -18.28 -22.43
N SER A 255 -8.13 -19.61 -22.41
CA SER A 255 -7.24 -20.56 -23.13
C SER A 255 -5.75 -20.34 -22.81
N LEU A 256 -5.43 -19.99 -21.56
CA LEU A 256 -4.06 -19.79 -21.09
C LEU A 256 -3.33 -21.13 -20.91
N PRO A 257 -1.99 -21.13 -20.95
CA PRO A 257 -1.18 -22.29 -20.56
C PRO A 257 -1.55 -22.77 -19.15
N TRP A 258 -1.33 -24.08 -18.90
CA TRP A 258 -1.52 -24.64 -17.57
C TRP A 258 -0.65 -23.91 -16.54
N GLY A 259 -1.22 -23.60 -15.38
CA GLY A 259 -0.51 -22.88 -14.32
C GLY A 259 -0.52 -21.37 -14.48
N TYR A 260 -1.31 -20.80 -15.40
CA TYR A 260 -1.55 -19.35 -15.46
C TYR A 260 -3.03 -19.01 -15.35
N ALA A 261 -3.30 -17.86 -14.73
CA ALA A 261 -4.61 -17.25 -14.71
C ALA A 261 -4.51 -15.75 -14.98
N ARG A 262 -5.65 -15.17 -15.35
CA ARG A 262 -5.79 -13.72 -15.42
C ARG A 262 -6.12 -13.18 -14.03
N THR A 263 -5.32 -12.23 -13.58
CA THR A 263 -5.29 -11.71 -12.21
C THR A 263 -5.55 -10.20 -12.17
N GLU A 264 -5.83 -9.68 -10.97
CA GLU A 264 -5.99 -8.26 -10.69
C GLU A 264 -5.37 -7.84 -9.35
N GLY A 265 -4.93 -6.59 -9.25
CA GLY A 265 -4.35 -5.96 -8.07
C GLY A 265 -3.20 -5.01 -8.40
N THR A 266 -3.17 -3.85 -7.75
CA THR A 266 -2.00 -2.94 -7.77
C THR A 266 -0.75 -3.57 -7.14
N SER A 267 -0.92 -4.62 -6.31
CA SER A 267 0.16 -5.46 -5.81
C SER A 267 1.04 -6.04 -6.90
N PHE A 268 0.52 -6.19 -8.13
CA PHE A 268 1.27 -6.68 -9.29
C PHE A 268 1.76 -5.54 -10.20
N ALA A 269 1.08 -4.40 -10.20
CA ALA A 269 1.52 -3.20 -10.92
C ALA A 269 2.85 -2.65 -10.38
N ALA A 270 3.00 -2.59 -9.04
CA ALA A 270 4.21 -2.06 -8.42
C ALA A 270 5.48 -2.87 -8.75
N PRO A 271 5.47 -4.22 -8.68
CA PRO A 271 6.58 -5.05 -9.14
C PRO A 271 6.94 -4.84 -10.61
N MET A 272 5.96 -4.64 -11.51
CA MET A 272 6.25 -4.34 -12.92
C MET A 272 7.03 -3.03 -13.08
N ILE A 273 6.73 -2.01 -12.28
CA ILE A 273 7.50 -0.75 -12.29
C ILE A 273 8.93 -0.97 -11.79
N LEU A 274 9.14 -1.82 -10.77
CA LEU A 274 10.49 -2.16 -10.33
C LEU A 274 11.25 -2.95 -11.40
N GLY A 275 10.60 -3.88 -12.10
CA GLY A 275 11.19 -4.58 -13.25
C GLY A 275 11.52 -3.62 -14.40
N ALA A 276 10.62 -2.69 -14.73
CA ALA A 276 10.90 -1.62 -15.68
C ALA A 276 12.11 -0.77 -15.28
N ALA A 277 12.26 -0.45 -13.99
CA ALA A 277 13.44 0.23 -13.46
C ALA A 277 14.72 -0.61 -13.64
N ALA A 278 14.65 -1.94 -13.49
CA ALA A 278 15.76 -2.85 -13.78
C ALA A 278 16.18 -2.79 -15.26
N CYS A 279 15.23 -2.79 -16.19
CA CYS A 279 15.50 -2.59 -17.62
C CYS A 279 16.14 -1.23 -17.91
N ILE A 280 15.76 -0.17 -17.19
CA ILE A 280 16.39 1.15 -17.33
C ILE A 280 17.83 1.12 -16.79
N TRP A 281 18.08 0.49 -15.63
CA TRP A 281 19.42 0.36 -15.08
C TRP A 281 20.34 -0.50 -15.94
N GLU A 282 19.82 -1.50 -16.66
CA GLU A 282 20.60 -2.24 -17.66
C GLU A 282 21.12 -1.29 -18.76
N ALA A 283 20.25 -0.42 -19.29
CA ALA A 283 20.63 0.55 -20.33
C ALA A 283 21.41 1.78 -19.82
N ARG A 284 21.24 2.11 -18.53
CA ARG A 284 21.80 3.29 -17.85
C ARG A 284 22.37 2.89 -16.48
N PRO A 285 23.46 2.11 -16.45
CA PRO A 285 23.98 1.51 -15.22
C PRO A 285 24.37 2.53 -14.14
N ASN A 286 24.80 3.72 -14.55
CA ASN A 286 25.26 4.79 -13.66
C ASN A 286 24.13 5.69 -13.13
N TRP A 287 22.88 5.51 -13.56
CA TRP A 287 21.78 6.34 -13.07
C TRP A 287 21.42 5.99 -11.62
N SER A 288 21.30 7.02 -10.79
CA SER A 288 20.76 6.93 -9.44
C SER A 288 19.28 6.52 -9.45
N SER A 289 18.78 6.06 -8.31
CA SER A 289 17.35 5.81 -8.09
C SER A 289 16.48 7.02 -8.38
N ARG A 290 16.94 8.23 -8.02
CA ARG A 290 16.24 9.49 -8.33
C ARG A 290 16.19 9.77 -9.82
N GLN A 291 17.27 9.50 -10.55
CA GLN A 291 17.31 9.66 -12.01
C GLN A 291 16.34 8.70 -12.70
N VAL A 292 16.30 7.42 -12.28
CA VAL A 292 15.34 6.45 -12.83
C VAL A 292 13.90 6.82 -12.46
N LYS A 293 13.61 7.16 -11.20
CA LYS A 293 12.27 7.63 -10.78
C LYS A 293 11.85 8.85 -11.60
N SER A 294 12.73 9.82 -11.78
CA SER A 294 12.46 11.03 -12.57
C SER A 294 12.16 10.71 -14.03
N ALA A 295 12.96 9.84 -14.67
CA ALA A 295 12.73 9.41 -16.05
C ALA A 295 11.37 8.72 -16.20
N LEU A 296 11.06 7.75 -15.33
CA LEU A 296 9.78 7.03 -15.34
C LEU A 296 8.57 7.96 -15.25
N LEU A 297 8.62 8.96 -14.35
CA LEU A 297 7.53 9.91 -14.17
C LEU A 297 7.40 10.87 -15.35
N ALA A 298 8.52 11.44 -15.79
CA ALA A 298 8.55 12.46 -16.84
C ALA A 298 8.16 11.92 -18.22
N THR A 299 8.37 10.63 -18.48
CA THR A 299 8.09 10.01 -19.77
C THR A 299 6.84 9.12 -19.77
N SER A 300 6.11 9.04 -18.66
CA SER A 300 4.89 8.25 -18.60
C SER A 300 3.86 8.73 -19.64
N ARG A 301 3.17 7.78 -20.29
CA ARG A 301 2.13 8.07 -21.29
C ARG A 301 0.90 8.59 -20.57
N ALA A 302 0.75 9.91 -20.56
CA ALA A 302 -0.44 10.59 -20.09
C ALA A 302 -1.15 11.22 -21.28
N SER A 303 -2.21 10.59 -21.80
CA SER A 303 -2.89 11.16 -22.96
C SER A 303 -4.36 10.78 -23.16
N LEU A 304 -5.07 10.39 -22.10
CA LEU A 304 -6.51 10.13 -22.21
C LEU A 304 -7.33 10.85 -21.15
N PRO A 305 -8.45 11.50 -21.53
CA PRO A 305 -9.40 12.08 -20.58
C PRO A 305 -9.88 11.08 -19.52
N ILE A 306 -9.91 9.79 -19.85
CA ILE A 306 -10.35 8.72 -18.95
C ILE A 306 -9.42 8.54 -17.73
N TRP A 307 -8.16 8.96 -17.82
CA TRP A 307 -7.18 8.88 -16.72
C TRP A 307 -7.01 10.21 -15.98
N ASN A 308 -7.68 11.30 -16.37
CA ASN A 308 -7.52 12.63 -15.75
C ASN A 308 -7.69 12.59 -14.23
N LYS A 309 -8.61 11.76 -13.71
CA LYS A 309 -8.85 11.61 -12.27
C LYS A 309 -7.73 10.87 -11.52
N LEU A 310 -6.85 10.17 -12.23
CA LEU A 310 -5.70 9.48 -11.64
C LEU A 310 -4.45 10.36 -11.60
N GLN A 311 -4.42 11.48 -12.34
CA GLN A 311 -3.29 12.43 -12.43
C GLN A 311 -1.92 11.75 -12.64
N ALA A 312 -1.90 10.61 -13.32
CA ALA A 312 -0.71 9.79 -13.57
C ALA A 312 -0.80 9.13 -14.95
N GLY A 313 0.35 8.83 -15.56
CA GLY A 313 0.47 8.16 -16.84
C GLY A 313 0.90 6.70 -16.71
N VAL A 314 0.69 5.91 -17.76
CA VAL A 314 1.20 4.53 -17.85
C VAL A 314 2.70 4.57 -18.18
N VAL A 315 3.49 3.72 -17.54
CA VAL A 315 4.95 3.67 -17.77
C VAL A 315 5.32 3.48 -19.25
N ASP A 316 6.38 4.17 -19.69
CA ASP A 316 7.02 3.99 -21.00
C ASP A 316 8.52 3.76 -20.81
N VAL A 317 8.95 2.50 -20.92
CA VAL A 317 10.34 2.12 -20.68
C VAL A 317 11.26 2.65 -21.77
N TYR A 318 10.82 2.63 -23.03
CA TYR A 318 11.62 3.11 -24.15
C TYR A 318 11.89 4.61 -24.03
N ALA A 319 10.87 5.39 -23.73
CA ALA A 319 11.03 6.82 -23.50
C ALA A 319 11.90 7.10 -22.27
N ALA A 320 11.71 6.37 -21.17
CA ALA A 320 12.47 6.56 -19.94
C ALA A 320 13.98 6.29 -20.12
N VAL A 321 14.37 5.26 -20.90
CA VAL A 321 15.78 4.99 -21.20
C VAL A 321 16.43 6.12 -22.00
N ASN A 322 15.66 6.78 -22.86
CA ASN A 322 16.11 7.88 -23.70
C ASN A 322 15.89 9.26 -23.06
N PHE A 323 15.44 9.31 -21.81
CA PHE A 323 15.26 10.54 -21.07
C PHE A 323 16.60 11.23 -20.83
N ASP A 324 16.70 12.50 -21.19
CA ASP A 324 17.86 13.34 -20.91
C ASP A 324 17.61 14.15 -19.65
N HIS A 325 18.38 13.86 -18.60
CA HIS A 325 18.40 14.65 -17.38
C HIS A 325 19.07 15.98 -17.68
N GLY A 326 18.31 16.97 -18.15
CA GLY A 326 18.80 18.33 -18.25
C GLY A 326 19.51 18.77 -16.96
N ILE A 327 20.49 19.66 -17.07
CA ILE A 327 21.49 20.03 -16.03
C ILE A 327 20.89 20.42 -14.66
N GLU A 328 19.58 20.71 -14.56
CA GLU A 328 18.94 21.31 -13.38
C GLU A 328 17.93 20.44 -12.60
N GLN A 329 17.50 19.26 -13.06
CA GLN A 329 16.22 18.68 -12.59
C GLN A 329 16.23 17.77 -11.34
N ILE A 330 17.32 17.67 -10.56
CA ILE A 330 17.30 16.91 -9.28
C ILE A 330 17.91 17.75 -8.15
N GLN A 331 17.57 19.04 -8.10
CA GLN A 331 17.97 19.92 -7.00
C GLN A 331 16.80 20.16 -6.05
N GLY A 332 16.72 19.32 -5.02
CA GLY A 332 15.80 19.45 -3.91
C GLY A 332 16.26 18.57 -2.76
N GLU A 333 16.27 19.11 -1.54
CA GLU A 333 16.49 18.30 -0.34
C GLU A 333 15.27 17.39 -0.15
N GLY A 334 15.48 16.07 -0.13
CA GLY A 334 14.39 15.10 0.10
C GLY A 334 13.77 15.23 1.49
N ALA A 335 12.55 14.73 1.66
CA ALA A 335 11.78 14.87 2.91
C ALA A 335 12.55 14.35 4.14
N TYR A 336 13.19 13.18 4.02
CA TYR A 336 14.05 12.63 5.07
C TYR A 336 15.24 13.53 5.43
N ALA A 337 15.96 14.04 4.42
CA ALA A 337 17.13 14.89 4.63
C ALA A 337 16.73 16.20 5.33
N CYS A 338 15.61 16.81 4.92
CA CYS A 338 15.04 17.97 5.59
C CYS A 338 14.71 17.66 7.05
N TRP A 339 14.03 16.54 7.33
CA TRP A 339 13.71 16.13 8.69
C TRP A 339 14.96 15.94 9.56
N GLN A 340 15.99 15.24 9.04
CA GLN A 340 17.27 15.06 9.73
C GLN A 340 18.00 16.38 10.01
N ARG A 341 18.00 17.30 9.04
CA ARG A 341 18.58 18.64 9.22
C ARG A 341 17.89 19.39 10.36
N TRP A 342 16.57 19.29 10.47
CA TRP A 342 15.83 19.88 11.59
C TRP A 342 16.10 19.18 12.92
N LYS A 343 16.19 17.85 12.96
CA LYS A 343 16.55 17.11 14.18
C LYS A 343 17.92 17.49 14.72
N ARG A 344 18.89 17.82 13.85
CA ARG A 344 20.24 18.24 14.23
C ARG A 344 20.35 19.67 14.76
N LYS A 345 19.33 20.52 14.55
CA LYS A 345 19.32 21.87 15.12
C LYS A 345 19.27 21.80 16.64
N GLY A 346 19.90 22.79 17.30
CA GLY A 346 19.83 22.91 18.75
C GLY A 346 18.39 23.08 19.22
N LEU A 347 18.09 22.59 20.43
CA LEU A 347 16.76 22.70 21.02
C LEU A 347 16.26 24.16 21.03
N ALA A 348 17.11 25.12 21.37
CA ALA A 348 16.77 26.54 21.38
C ALA A 348 16.29 27.04 20.01
N ASP A 349 16.98 26.67 18.91
CA ASP A 349 16.60 27.07 17.55
C ASP A 349 15.25 26.47 17.14
N ARG A 350 15.01 25.21 17.52
CA ARG A 350 13.75 24.50 17.24
C ARG A 350 12.60 25.14 17.99
N LEU A 351 12.78 25.45 19.28
CA LEU A 351 11.80 26.16 20.10
C LEU A 351 11.53 27.58 19.57
N GLN A 352 12.57 28.30 19.14
CA GLN A 352 12.41 29.62 18.52
C GLN A 352 11.63 29.54 17.20
N ALA A 353 11.89 28.52 16.36
CA ALA A 353 11.15 28.32 15.12
C ALA A 353 9.65 28.11 15.35
N LEU A 354 9.29 27.46 16.45
CA LEU A 354 7.89 27.26 16.84
C LEU A 354 7.17 28.56 17.24
N GLN A 355 7.92 29.63 17.54
CA GLN A 355 7.41 30.95 17.88
C GLN A 355 7.47 31.93 16.69
N SER A 356 7.95 31.48 15.53
CA SER A 356 8.26 32.37 14.40
C SER A 356 7.06 32.96 13.67
N GLY A 357 5.85 32.42 13.88
CA GLY A 357 4.65 32.77 13.12
C GLY A 357 4.62 32.23 11.67
N ASP A 358 5.69 31.57 11.23
CA ASP A 358 5.83 30.94 9.93
C ASP A 358 5.39 29.47 10.03
N THR A 359 4.22 29.15 9.49
CA THR A 359 3.61 27.82 9.56
C THR A 359 4.53 26.71 9.06
N ASP A 360 5.31 26.95 8.00
CA ASP A 360 6.22 25.94 7.45
C ASP A 360 7.39 25.64 8.42
N LYS A 361 7.96 26.69 9.03
CA LYS A 361 8.98 26.52 10.09
C LYS A 361 8.41 25.85 11.34
N VAL A 362 7.20 26.22 11.76
CA VAL A 362 6.50 25.59 12.88
C VAL A 362 6.31 24.10 12.59
N MET A 363 5.79 23.75 11.42
CA MET A 363 5.58 22.36 10.99
C MET A 363 6.87 21.55 10.97
N LYS A 364 7.92 22.06 10.31
CA LYS A 364 9.23 21.37 10.24
C LYS A 364 9.85 21.20 11.62
N SER A 365 9.71 22.19 12.49
CA SER A 365 10.17 22.09 13.89
C SER A 365 9.36 21.06 14.67
N LEU A 366 8.02 21.08 14.64
CA LEU A 366 7.19 20.08 15.31
C LEU A 366 7.52 18.67 14.87
N LEU A 367 7.57 18.42 13.55
CA LEU A 367 7.86 17.10 12.99
C LEU A 367 9.25 16.58 13.41
N SER A 368 10.20 17.46 13.72
CA SER A 368 11.53 17.04 14.20
C SER A 368 11.51 16.39 15.59
N PHE A 369 10.46 16.58 16.39
CA PHE A 369 10.34 15.98 17.73
C PHE A 369 9.85 14.53 17.74
N TYR A 370 9.49 13.95 16.59
CA TYR A 370 9.17 12.52 16.51
C TYR A 370 10.37 11.66 16.89
N SER A 371 10.17 10.76 17.87
CA SER A 371 11.22 9.93 18.48
C SER A 371 12.44 10.76 18.90
N ASP A 372 12.18 11.84 19.63
CA ASP A 372 13.18 12.74 20.20
C ASP A 372 12.91 12.90 21.69
N ALA A 373 13.95 12.69 22.52
CA ALA A 373 13.82 12.82 23.98
C ALA A 373 13.46 14.25 24.41
N ALA A 374 13.77 15.27 23.59
CA ALA A 374 13.42 16.66 23.88
C ALA A 374 11.93 16.98 23.70
N LEU A 375 11.10 16.01 23.29
CA LEU A 375 9.64 16.18 23.19
C LEU A 375 9.01 16.62 24.52
N ILE A 376 9.58 16.24 25.66
CA ILE A 376 9.12 16.63 27.00
C ILE A 376 8.98 18.15 27.18
N GLU A 377 9.84 18.92 26.52
CA GLU A 377 9.86 20.39 26.57
C GLU A 377 8.66 21.02 25.84
N LEU A 378 7.97 20.24 25.00
CA LEU A 378 6.83 20.70 24.22
C LEU A 378 5.47 20.45 24.88
N LYS A 379 5.41 19.80 26.04
CA LYS A 379 4.11 19.46 26.68
C LYS A 379 3.15 20.65 26.73
N GLN A 380 3.56 21.77 27.30
CA GLN A 380 2.72 22.97 27.42
C GLN A 380 2.46 23.66 26.06
N PRO A 381 3.48 23.91 25.22
CA PRO A 381 3.26 24.45 23.88
C PRO A 381 2.26 23.67 23.01
N LEU A 382 2.26 22.33 23.08
CA LEU A 382 1.40 21.48 22.26
C LEU A 382 -0.09 21.73 22.50
N TYR A 383 -0.52 21.92 23.76
CA TYR A 383 -1.93 22.26 24.06
C TYR A 383 -2.35 23.58 23.42
N LYS A 384 -1.44 24.57 23.34
CA LYS A 384 -1.70 25.83 22.64
C LYS A 384 -1.85 25.63 21.14
N TRP A 385 -1.01 24.77 20.54
CA TRP A 385 -1.04 24.52 19.10
C TRP A 385 -2.19 23.65 18.62
N LEU A 386 -2.90 22.97 19.52
CA LEU A 386 -4.21 22.38 19.19
C LEU A 386 -5.26 23.42 18.79
N GLN A 387 -5.03 24.70 19.05
CA GLN A 387 -5.92 25.81 18.63
C GLN A 387 -5.34 26.61 17.45
N HIS A 388 -4.31 26.08 16.78
CA HIS A 388 -3.65 26.76 15.66
C HIS A 388 -4.59 26.83 14.44
N PRO A 389 -4.57 27.92 13.64
CA PRO A 389 -5.42 28.04 12.45
C PRO A 389 -5.12 26.97 11.39
N ASP A 390 -3.85 26.60 11.24
CA ASP A 390 -3.44 25.52 10.33
C ASP A 390 -3.77 24.14 10.92
N GLU A 391 -4.48 23.33 10.13
CA GLU A 391 -4.95 22.00 10.49
C GLU A 391 -3.85 20.94 10.62
N LYS A 392 -2.76 21.06 9.86
CA LYS A 392 -1.64 20.13 9.94
C LYS A 392 -0.82 20.39 11.21
N VAL A 393 -0.72 21.64 11.64
CA VAL A 393 -0.15 22.00 12.95
C VAL A 393 -0.98 21.38 14.08
N ARG A 394 -2.31 21.50 14.02
CA ARG A 394 -3.21 20.86 15.02
C ARG A 394 -3.05 19.35 15.03
N CYS A 395 -3.03 18.72 13.85
CA CYS A 395 -2.87 17.27 13.68
C CYS A 395 -1.54 16.77 14.30
N VAL A 396 -0.41 17.39 13.93
CA VAL A 396 0.90 17.01 14.50
C VAL A 396 0.93 17.23 16.00
N SER A 397 0.31 18.31 16.51
CA SER A 397 0.25 18.58 17.94
C SER A 397 -0.52 17.49 18.69
N ALA A 398 -1.66 17.04 18.16
CA ALA A 398 -2.45 15.95 18.72
C ALA A 398 -1.67 14.62 18.73
N LEU A 399 -0.98 14.30 17.63
CA LEU A 399 -0.15 13.10 17.53
C LEU A 399 1.01 13.12 18.53
N LEU A 400 1.75 14.22 18.63
CA LEU A 400 2.86 14.36 19.56
C LEU A 400 2.42 14.28 21.02
N LEU A 401 1.24 14.81 21.37
CA LEU A 401 0.66 14.60 22.69
C LEU A 401 0.34 13.12 22.93
N SER A 402 -0.18 12.41 21.92
CA SER A 402 -0.55 10.99 22.04
C SER A 402 0.61 10.03 22.24
N GLU A 403 1.86 10.46 21.98
CA GLU A 403 3.07 9.69 22.30
C GLU A 403 3.29 9.53 23.81
N HIS A 404 2.66 10.37 24.63
CA HIS A 404 2.72 10.37 26.08
C HIS A 404 1.30 10.26 26.66
N PRO A 405 0.83 9.06 27.05
CA PRO A 405 -0.54 8.87 27.54
C PRO A 405 -0.88 9.79 28.74
N GLU A 406 0.10 10.19 29.54
CA GLU A 406 -0.08 11.11 30.65
C GLU A 406 -0.28 12.58 30.25
N TRP A 407 -0.16 12.92 28.95
CA TRP A 407 -0.43 14.27 28.41
C TRP A 407 -1.76 14.31 27.67
N TYR A 408 -2.21 13.19 27.13
CA TYR A 408 -3.34 13.14 26.23
C TYR A 408 -4.54 12.49 26.91
N THR A 409 -5.49 13.31 27.37
CA THR A 409 -6.67 12.83 28.11
C THR A 409 -7.82 12.52 27.16
N THR A 410 -8.75 11.66 27.58
CA THR A 410 -9.98 11.37 26.85
C THR A 410 -10.81 12.62 26.58
N LYS A 411 -10.83 13.61 27.50
CA LYS A 411 -11.42 14.93 27.24
C LYS A 411 -10.84 15.60 25.99
N LEU A 412 -9.52 15.60 25.86
CA LEU A 412 -8.84 16.23 24.73
C LEU A 412 -9.08 15.47 23.42
N VAL A 413 -9.07 14.14 23.48
CA VAL A 413 -9.41 13.28 22.36
C VAL A 413 -10.81 13.62 21.82
N ARG A 414 -11.80 13.81 22.71
CA ARG A 414 -13.17 14.19 22.31
C ARG A 414 -13.22 15.51 21.55
N GLU A 415 -12.39 16.49 21.92
CA GLU A 415 -12.27 17.77 21.21
C GLU A 415 -11.64 17.55 19.82
N VAL A 416 -10.57 16.75 19.74
CA VAL A 416 -9.86 16.42 18.49
C VAL A 416 -10.75 15.64 17.52
N LEU A 417 -11.59 14.72 17.99
CA LEU A 417 -12.56 13.98 17.16
C LEU A 417 -13.65 14.88 16.56
N ARG A 418 -13.85 16.10 17.08
CA ARG A 418 -14.85 17.06 16.59
C ARG A 418 -14.24 18.15 15.69
N ASP A 419 -12.93 18.12 15.45
CA ASP A 419 -12.26 19.10 14.60
C ASP A 419 -12.82 19.06 13.17
N PRO A 420 -12.99 20.21 12.48
CA PRO A 420 -13.47 20.23 11.09
C PRO A 420 -12.52 19.52 10.12
N SER A 421 -11.22 19.46 10.40
CA SER A 421 -10.23 18.85 9.52
C SER A 421 -10.17 17.33 9.68
N PRO A 422 -10.19 16.57 8.57
CA PRO A 422 -10.03 15.12 8.64
C PRO A 422 -8.64 14.70 9.13
N HIS A 423 -7.61 15.51 8.92
CA HIS A 423 -6.26 15.24 9.45
C HIS A 423 -6.27 15.16 10.98
N VAL A 424 -6.94 16.12 11.62
CA VAL A 424 -7.01 16.22 13.08
C VAL A 424 -7.88 15.10 13.66
N ARG A 425 -9.04 14.82 13.06
CA ARG A 425 -9.88 13.69 13.49
C ARG A 425 -9.15 12.35 13.35
N MET A 426 -8.41 12.13 12.27
CA MET A 426 -7.59 10.92 12.11
C MET A 426 -6.51 10.80 13.19
N ALA A 427 -5.90 11.91 13.64
CA ALA A 427 -4.98 11.88 14.77
C ALA A 427 -5.65 11.42 16.07
N GLY A 428 -6.91 11.79 16.29
CA GLY A 428 -7.72 11.30 17.40
C GLY A 428 -8.01 9.79 17.31
N VAL A 429 -8.46 9.31 16.15
CA VAL A 429 -8.68 7.87 15.90
C VAL A 429 -7.41 7.06 16.11
N TYR A 430 -6.28 7.57 15.60
CA TYR A 430 -4.96 6.98 15.78
C TYR A 430 -4.55 6.87 17.25
N ALA A 431 -4.76 7.93 18.03
CA ALA A 431 -4.45 7.93 19.45
C ALA A 431 -5.27 6.88 20.21
N ILE A 432 -6.58 6.79 19.95
CA ILE A 432 -7.46 5.82 20.61
C ILE A 432 -7.04 4.37 20.30
N GLN A 433 -6.62 4.10 19.07
CA GLN A 433 -6.15 2.76 18.70
C GLN A 433 -4.92 2.32 19.52
N ARG A 434 -4.11 3.26 20.01
CA ARG A 434 -2.91 2.99 20.79
C ARG A 434 -3.14 2.89 22.30
N HIS A 435 -4.32 3.31 22.77
CA HIS A 435 -4.67 3.36 24.19
C HIS A 435 -5.98 2.61 24.45
N PRO A 436 -5.94 1.25 24.45
CA PRO A 436 -7.13 0.42 24.68
C PRO A 436 -7.84 0.68 26.01
N GLU A 437 -7.13 1.20 27.00
CA GLU A 437 -7.69 1.59 28.30
C GLU A 437 -8.70 2.75 28.21
N TRP A 438 -8.76 3.47 27.08
CA TRP A 438 -9.75 4.53 26.86
C TRP A 438 -11.06 4.02 26.26
N TRP A 439 -11.09 2.82 25.69
CA TRP A 439 -12.18 2.36 24.84
C TRP A 439 -13.55 2.46 25.51
N ASP A 440 -13.67 2.04 26.77
CA ASP A 440 -14.93 2.12 27.52
C ASP A 440 -15.44 3.57 27.66
N GLU A 441 -14.55 4.55 27.75
CA GLU A 441 -14.91 5.96 27.99
C GLU A 441 -15.26 6.73 26.71
N ILE A 442 -14.78 6.27 25.55
CA ILE A 442 -14.81 6.99 24.27
C ILE A 442 -15.67 6.31 23.19
N THR A 443 -16.23 5.14 23.51
CA THR A 443 -17.00 4.30 22.57
C THR A 443 -18.17 5.06 21.94
N GLU A 444 -18.88 5.89 22.70
CA GLU A 444 -19.99 6.70 22.18
C GLU A 444 -19.51 7.74 21.15
N GLU A 445 -18.36 8.37 21.37
CA GLU A 445 -17.80 9.38 20.47
C GLU A 445 -17.26 8.82 19.17
N LEU A 446 -17.00 7.51 19.10
CA LEU A 446 -16.64 6.84 17.86
C LEU A 446 -17.83 6.57 16.95
N VAL A 447 -19.05 6.48 17.51
CA VAL A 447 -20.26 6.16 16.72
C VAL A 447 -20.48 7.14 15.56
N PRO A 448 -20.41 8.47 15.73
CA PRO A 448 -20.55 9.41 14.61
C PRO A 448 -19.49 9.23 13.52
N LEU A 449 -18.29 8.77 13.86
CA LEU A 449 -17.20 8.59 12.90
C LEU A 449 -17.45 7.42 11.94
N LEU A 450 -18.32 6.47 12.30
CA LEU A 450 -18.79 5.41 11.39
C LEU A 450 -19.60 5.98 10.21
N GLY A 451 -20.02 7.24 10.28
CA GLY A 451 -20.66 7.99 9.20
C GLY A 451 -19.87 9.22 8.75
N ASP A 452 -18.58 9.32 9.07
CA ASP A 452 -17.77 10.51 8.77
C ASP A 452 -17.82 10.86 7.26
N PRO A 453 -17.84 12.17 6.89
CA PRO A 453 -17.72 12.60 5.50
C PRO A 453 -16.40 12.17 4.83
N SER A 454 -15.33 12.06 5.61
CA SER A 454 -14.07 11.47 5.16
C SER A 454 -14.17 9.96 5.17
N LEU A 455 -14.04 9.36 3.97
CA LEU A 455 -14.07 7.90 3.81
C LEU A 455 -12.88 7.23 4.51
N ASP A 456 -11.74 7.92 4.59
CA ASP A 456 -10.57 7.47 5.34
C ASP A 456 -10.85 7.34 6.84
N ILE A 457 -11.49 8.35 7.45
CA ILE A 457 -11.88 8.30 8.87
C ILE A 457 -12.91 7.21 9.09
N ARG A 458 -13.91 7.13 8.22
CA ARG A 458 -14.96 6.11 8.28
C ARG A 458 -14.36 4.71 8.30
N TYR A 459 -13.43 4.43 7.38
CA TYR A 459 -12.75 3.14 7.30
C TYR A 459 -12.03 2.79 8.61
N TRP A 460 -11.25 3.71 9.16
CA TRP A 460 -10.52 3.47 10.40
C TRP A 460 -11.41 3.39 11.65
N ALA A 461 -12.49 4.18 11.70
CA ALA A 461 -13.48 4.09 12.76
C ALA A 461 -14.18 2.72 12.78
N VAL A 462 -14.51 2.17 11.60
CA VAL A 462 -15.09 0.81 11.49
C VAL A 462 -14.11 -0.26 11.99
N ARG A 463 -12.83 -0.17 11.59
CA ARG A 463 -11.79 -1.11 12.07
C ARG A 463 -11.58 -1.01 13.58
N LEU A 464 -11.62 0.21 14.12
CA LEU A 464 -11.51 0.43 15.55
C LEU A 464 -12.72 -0.13 16.30
N ALA A 465 -13.94 0.06 15.79
CA ALA A 465 -15.15 -0.54 16.33
C ALA A 465 -15.08 -2.08 16.38
N ALA A 466 -14.51 -2.71 15.34
CA ALA A 466 -14.27 -4.16 15.34
C ALA A 466 -13.32 -4.60 16.47
N ASN A 467 -12.32 -3.78 16.81
CA ASN A 467 -11.37 -4.10 17.87
C ASN A 467 -11.93 -3.87 19.27
N ILE A 468 -12.67 -2.78 19.46
CA ILE A 468 -13.38 -2.48 20.72
C ILE A 468 -14.43 -3.56 20.99
N ASN A 469 -15.10 -4.03 19.94
CA ASN A 469 -16.05 -5.14 20.00
C ASN A 469 -17.28 -4.87 20.89
N ASP A 470 -17.78 -3.63 20.87
CA ASP A 470 -18.92 -3.21 21.68
C ASP A 470 -20.27 -3.30 20.92
N PRO A 471 -21.36 -3.82 21.55
CA PRO A 471 -22.69 -3.89 20.95
C PRO A 471 -23.28 -2.55 20.46
N LEU A 472 -22.84 -1.41 21.01
CA LEU A 472 -23.28 -0.07 20.61
C LEU A 472 -23.04 0.18 19.11
N PHE A 473 -22.02 -0.43 18.53
CA PHE A 473 -21.68 -0.25 17.12
C PHE A 473 -22.59 -1.01 16.16
N VAL A 474 -23.34 -2.02 16.60
CA VAL A 474 -24.11 -2.91 15.71
C VAL A 474 -25.07 -2.13 14.81
N ARG A 475 -25.89 -1.24 15.40
CA ARG A 475 -26.86 -0.43 14.63
C ARG A 475 -26.17 0.52 13.64
N PRO A 476 -25.20 1.37 14.06
CA PRO A 476 -24.42 2.22 13.15
C PRO A 476 -23.67 1.46 12.04
N LEU A 477 -23.12 0.28 12.34
CA LEU A 477 -22.41 -0.54 11.37
C LEU A 477 -23.35 -1.02 10.27
N ILE A 478 -24.52 -1.56 10.63
CA ILE A 478 -25.55 -2.01 9.68
C ILE A 478 -26.09 -0.84 8.85
N ALA A 479 -26.35 0.31 9.48
CA ALA A 479 -26.91 1.49 8.81
C ALA A 479 -26.06 1.98 7.61
N GLY A 480 -24.73 1.80 7.66
CA GLY A 480 -23.85 2.19 6.55
C GLY A 480 -23.72 1.16 5.43
N LEU A 481 -24.09 -0.11 5.63
CA LEU A 481 -23.86 -1.19 4.66
C LEU A 481 -24.48 -0.91 3.28
N ALA A 482 -25.70 -0.36 3.25
CA ALA A 482 -26.38 -0.02 2.00
C ALA A 482 -25.63 1.06 1.21
N GLU A 483 -25.15 2.10 1.90
CA GLU A 483 -24.38 3.18 1.28
C GLU A 483 -23.06 2.65 0.70
N GLU A 484 -22.33 1.83 1.47
CA GLU A 484 -21.07 1.23 1.02
C GLU A 484 -21.27 0.30 -0.19
N ALA A 485 -22.30 -0.55 -0.17
CA ALA A 485 -22.60 -1.47 -1.26
C ALA A 485 -22.95 -0.73 -2.57
N ASN A 486 -23.82 0.28 -2.49
CA ASN A 486 -24.26 1.07 -3.65
C ASN A 486 -23.13 1.88 -4.28
N HIS A 487 -22.22 2.42 -3.46
CA HIS A 487 -21.05 3.14 -3.94
C HIS A 487 -19.85 2.21 -4.21
N GLN A 488 -20.05 0.89 -4.18
CA GLN A 488 -19.02 -0.15 -4.35
C GLN A 488 -17.77 0.10 -3.50
N ARG A 489 -17.92 0.53 -2.25
CA ARG A 489 -16.81 0.75 -1.30
C ARG A 489 -16.51 -0.57 -0.60
N ALA A 490 -15.88 -1.46 -1.38
CA ALA A 490 -15.75 -2.87 -1.06
C ALA A 490 -14.98 -3.13 0.25
N SER A 491 -13.91 -2.38 0.50
CA SER A 491 -13.10 -2.57 1.71
C SER A 491 -13.85 -2.08 2.94
N THR A 492 -14.44 -0.89 2.90
CA THR A 492 -15.22 -0.37 4.04
C THR A 492 -16.43 -1.26 4.34
N PHE A 493 -17.09 -1.77 3.31
CA PHE A 493 -18.17 -2.74 3.46
C PHE A 493 -17.68 -4.04 4.14
N GLY A 494 -16.56 -4.60 3.67
CA GLY A 494 -15.95 -5.78 4.27
C GLY A 494 -15.59 -5.59 5.74
N GLU A 495 -14.96 -4.46 6.10
CA GLU A 495 -14.64 -4.15 7.50
C GLU A 495 -15.89 -4.02 8.37
N ARG A 496 -17.00 -3.47 7.83
CA ARG A 496 -18.28 -3.42 8.57
C ARG A 496 -18.81 -4.82 8.84
N CYS A 497 -18.76 -5.71 7.85
CA CYS A 497 -19.16 -7.10 8.03
C CYS A 497 -18.25 -7.81 9.04
N ASN A 498 -16.94 -7.68 8.92
CA ASN A 498 -15.99 -8.25 9.89
C ASN A 498 -16.27 -7.76 11.32
N ALA A 499 -16.54 -6.47 11.50
CA ALA A 499 -16.91 -5.89 12.79
C ALA A 499 -18.21 -6.51 13.33
N LEU A 500 -19.25 -6.61 12.49
CA LEU A 500 -20.53 -7.20 12.86
C LEU A 500 -20.39 -8.69 13.22
N GLU A 501 -19.62 -9.45 12.45
CA GLU A 501 -19.36 -10.87 12.74
C GLU A 501 -18.65 -11.03 14.09
N ARG A 502 -17.66 -10.18 14.38
CA ARG A 502 -16.92 -10.24 15.64
C ARG A 502 -17.78 -9.86 16.85
N ILE A 503 -18.64 -8.84 16.71
CA ILE A 503 -19.51 -8.34 17.79
C ILE A 503 -20.68 -9.28 18.05
N THR A 504 -21.28 -9.84 16.99
CA THR A 504 -22.54 -10.59 17.09
C THR A 504 -22.36 -12.11 17.03
N GLY A 505 -21.23 -12.60 16.53
CA GLY A 505 -21.01 -14.01 16.20
C GLY A 505 -21.81 -14.52 14.98
N VAL A 506 -22.56 -13.65 14.30
CA VAL A 506 -23.40 -14.02 13.15
C VAL A 506 -22.64 -13.78 11.86
N GLN A 507 -22.61 -14.79 10.98
CA GLN A 507 -21.99 -14.70 9.66
C GLN A 507 -23.02 -14.88 8.54
N PHE A 508 -22.84 -14.12 7.46
CA PHE A 508 -23.65 -14.26 6.26
C PHE A 508 -22.76 -14.53 5.05
N PRO A 509 -22.80 -15.76 4.48
CA PRO A 509 -22.04 -16.04 3.27
C PRO A 509 -22.53 -15.18 2.09
N PRO A 510 -21.64 -14.83 1.15
CA PRO A 510 -21.99 -14.03 -0.03
C PRO A 510 -23.00 -14.78 -0.90
N ILE A 511 -24.04 -14.05 -1.36
CA ILE A 511 -25.04 -14.58 -2.30
C ILE A 511 -25.22 -13.57 -3.45
N PRO A 512 -24.75 -13.89 -4.65
CA PRO A 512 -24.25 -15.20 -5.08
C PRO A 512 -22.85 -15.52 -4.52
N GLU A 513 -22.50 -16.81 -4.46
CA GLU A 513 -21.23 -17.28 -3.90
C GLU A 513 -20.01 -16.71 -4.65
N TRP A 514 -18.95 -16.44 -3.90
CA TRP A 514 -17.66 -16.02 -4.42
C TRP A 514 -17.02 -17.12 -5.28
N ARG A 515 -16.31 -16.71 -6.33
CA ARG A 515 -15.49 -17.59 -7.17
C ARG A 515 -14.08 -17.05 -7.25
N GLU A 516 -13.09 -17.93 -7.16
CA GLU A 516 -11.69 -17.52 -7.28
C GLU A 516 -11.42 -16.84 -8.63
N GLY A 517 -10.65 -15.75 -8.62
CA GLY A 517 -10.45 -14.90 -9.80
C GLY A 517 -11.62 -13.99 -10.18
N GLN A 518 -12.72 -13.97 -9.43
CA GLN A 518 -13.80 -13.00 -9.60
C GLN A 518 -13.30 -11.59 -9.24
N GLY A 519 -13.65 -10.59 -10.06
CA GLY A 519 -13.27 -9.21 -9.78
C GLY A 519 -14.02 -8.63 -8.58
N THR A 520 -13.31 -7.93 -7.68
CA THR A 520 -13.87 -7.34 -6.45
C THR A 520 -14.98 -6.31 -6.73
N TYR A 521 -14.86 -5.62 -7.87
CA TYR A 521 -15.78 -4.56 -8.32
C TYR A 521 -16.73 -5.03 -9.43
N SER A 522 -16.85 -6.34 -9.65
CA SER A 522 -17.82 -6.89 -10.62
C SER A 522 -19.27 -6.66 -10.19
N GLU A 523 -20.19 -6.75 -11.15
CA GLU A 523 -21.64 -6.70 -10.88
C GLU A 523 -22.06 -7.78 -9.89
N ARG A 524 -21.57 -9.01 -10.09
CA ARG A 524 -21.80 -10.15 -9.18
C ARG A 524 -21.34 -9.87 -7.75
N SER A 525 -20.16 -9.28 -7.57
CA SER A 525 -19.67 -8.87 -6.24
C SER A 525 -20.56 -7.78 -5.62
N THR A 526 -21.11 -6.89 -6.44
CA THR A 526 -22.02 -5.84 -5.98
C THR A 526 -23.37 -6.41 -5.54
N GLU A 527 -23.93 -7.36 -6.30
CA GLU A 527 -25.13 -8.10 -5.91
C GLU A 527 -24.95 -8.84 -4.59
N ALA A 528 -23.79 -9.50 -4.40
CA ALA A 528 -23.47 -10.19 -3.17
C ALA A 528 -23.47 -9.26 -1.95
N ARG A 529 -22.86 -8.08 -2.07
CA ARG A 529 -22.86 -7.05 -1.03
C ARG A 529 -24.29 -6.58 -0.72
N LEU A 530 -25.08 -6.25 -1.74
CA LEU A 530 -26.47 -5.80 -1.55
C LEU A 530 -27.37 -6.88 -0.90
N SER A 531 -27.15 -8.14 -1.27
CA SER A 531 -27.83 -9.28 -0.64
C SER A 531 -27.49 -9.39 0.85
N MET A 532 -26.21 -9.29 1.18
CA MET A 532 -25.74 -9.34 2.56
C MET A 532 -26.24 -8.14 3.39
N THR A 533 -26.30 -6.93 2.82
CA THR A 533 -26.92 -5.75 3.45
C THR A 533 -28.35 -6.06 3.89
N ARG A 534 -29.21 -6.57 2.99
CA ARG A 534 -30.61 -6.87 3.31
C ARG A 534 -30.74 -7.92 4.43
N ARG A 535 -29.81 -8.88 4.48
CA ARG A 535 -29.80 -9.92 5.52
C ARG A 535 -29.46 -9.34 6.90
N TRP A 536 -28.46 -8.45 6.97
CA TRP A 536 -28.13 -7.72 8.20
C TRP A 536 -29.27 -6.82 8.66
N GLU A 537 -29.91 -6.08 7.74
CA GLU A 537 -31.07 -5.25 8.07
C GLU A 537 -32.25 -6.07 8.61
N ASN A 538 -32.52 -7.24 8.02
CA ASN A 538 -33.57 -8.14 8.50
C ASN A 538 -33.22 -8.75 9.86
N TRP A 539 -31.96 -9.16 10.07
CA TRP A 539 -31.50 -9.64 11.36
C TRP A 539 -31.67 -8.59 12.47
N LEU A 540 -31.33 -7.33 12.19
CA LEU A 540 -31.49 -6.24 13.17
C LEU A 540 -32.96 -6.04 13.56
N LYS A 541 -33.90 -6.18 12.60
CA LYS A 541 -35.34 -6.10 12.88
C LYS A 541 -35.80 -7.23 13.79
N THR A 542 -35.36 -8.47 13.54
CA THR A 542 -35.78 -9.62 14.35
C THR A 542 -35.20 -9.59 15.77
N GLN A 543 -34.00 -9.03 15.97
CA GLN A 543 -33.44 -8.82 17.32
C GLN A 543 -34.21 -7.74 18.09
N GLY A 544 -34.65 -6.67 17.43
CA GLY A 544 -35.44 -5.60 18.04
C GLY A 544 -36.82 -6.06 18.54
N ASP A 545 -37.39 -7.10 17.93
CA ASP A 545 -38.67 -7.69 18.34
C ASP A 545 -38.53 -8.71 19.49
N GLN A 546 -37.31 -9.12 19.87
CA GLN A 546 -37.06 -10.01 21.03
C GLN A 546 -36.93 -9.26 22.36
N HIS A 547 -36.95 -7.92 22.35
CA HIS A 547 -36.84 -7.05 23.54
C HIS A 547 -38.05 -6.09 23.70
N LYS A 548 -39.14 -6.37 23.01
CA LYS A 548 -40.48 -5.84 23.29
C LYS A 548 -41.33 -6.96 23.88
#